data_AF-A0A7X7FLX8-F1
#
_entry.id   AF-A0A7X7FLX8-F1
#
_cell.length_a   1.000
_cell.length_b   1.000
_cell.length_c   1.000
_cell.angle_alpha   90.00
_cell.angle_beta   90.00
_cell.angle_gamma   90.00
#
_symmetry.space_group_name_H-M   'P 1'
#
loop_
_entity.id
_entity.type
_entity.pdbx_description
1 polymer ?
#
loop_
_entity_poly.entity_id
_entity_poly.type
_entity_poly.pdbx_seq_one_letter_code
_entity_poly.pdbx_strand_id
1 'polypeptide(L)'
;PYPTSDWDWNECLRVAKRLLRRDPSGRIARYGLGTYEMHETVGLVWQFGGSFFDPTLTYCTLDSPEAIEAISFLHRMLVVDQVMPSVAERNAIGTQGGWGSSVIDLFCTERIAMLRIGRWGMVKFRTQPNLRGKLGAVLLPHMRSGADEVRALSVGINPKSPNREEALRVLQFLASDEFSWHVVESADALPPSPKVGGDERFLNDADHPEEDFNHLFIEAIKRGRSNHFPPFIQTTRVERIFNRHLAVMSDRRTTPEQMCRALTDEINEEMRVSLMRYASMREEYRRRTGRDFDPADYPPKGGTADGGAAVTSITAGFRVGDALSPAEHYRFRGVCGRAGRVQSGDGVHQLGPGPARAVWLRGVRKLRAIVQRT
;
A
#
# COMPACT_ATOMS: atom_id res chain seq x y z
N PRO A 1 11.73 17.15 23.42
CA PRO A 1 10.26 17.36 23.44
C PRO A 1 9.61 16.30 22.55
N TYR A 2 8.43 15.82 22.92
CA TYR A 2 7.58 15.00 22.05
C TYR A 2 7.16 15.86 20.83
N PRO A 3 7.09 15.31 19.60
CA PRO A 3 6.62 16.07 18.43
C PRO A 3 5.21 16.62 18.65
N THR A 4 4.87 17.72 17.97
CA THR A 4 3.48 18.19 17.86
C THR A 4 2.98 17.97 16.44
N SER A 5 1.67 18.12 16.21
CA SER A 5 1.10 18.03 14.85
C SER A 5 1.49 19.21 13.93
N ASP A 6 2.20 20.22 14.46
CA ASP A 6 2.76 21.34 13.72
C ASP A 6 4.29 21.19 13.63
N TRP A 7 4.74 20.37 12.68
CA TRP A 7 6.14 20.09 12.42
C TRP A 7 6.36 19.74 10.93
N ASP A 8 7.55 20.04 10.43
CA ASP A 8 7.94 19.77 9.05
C ASP A 8 8.83 18.51 8.94
N TRP A 9 9.07 18.05 7.72
CA TRP A 9 9.92 16.88 7.49
C TRP A 9 11.38 17.08 7.91
N ASN A 10 11.89 18.32 7.94
CA ASN A 10 13.25 18.61 8.40
C ASN A 10 13.36 18.42 9.92
N GLU A 11 12.37 18.89 10.66
CA GLU A 11 12.25 18.66 12.09
C GLU A 11 12.07 17.17 12.38
N CYS A 12 11.22 16.48 11.63
CA CYS A 12 11.06 15.03 11.73
C CYS A 12 12.40 14.30 11.55
N LEU A 13 13.16 14.64 10.51
CA LEU A 13 14.48 14.07 10.25
C LEU A 13 15.46 14.36 11.39
N ARG A 14 15.48 15.58 11.92
CA ARG A 14 16.30 15.96 13.08
C ARG A 14 15.94 15.16 14.33
N VAL A 15 14.65 14.94 14.59
CA VAL A 15 14.17 14.08 15.69
C VAL A 15 14.59 12.63 15.45
N ALA A 16 14.37 12.10 14.24
CA ALA A 16 14.74 10.73 13.87
C ALA A 16 16.24 10.47 14.08
N LYS A 17 17.11 11.42 13.67
CA LYS A 17 18.56 11.36 13.92
C LYS A 17 18.91 11.27 15.40
N ARG A 18 18.22 12.03 16.25
CA ARG A 18 18.43 11.99 17.72
C ARG A 18 17.91 10.70 18.34
N LEU A 19 16.97 10.00 17.71
CA LEU A 19 16.40 8.74 18.19
C LEU A 19 17.16 7.51 17.71
N LEU A 20 17.91 7.65 16.61
CA LEU A 20 18.82 6.63 16.08
C LEU A 20 19.81 6.18 17.16
N ARG A 21 19.97 4.87 17.34
CA ARG A 21 20.94 4.27 18.26
C ARG A 21 21.76 3.22 17.53
N ARG A 22 23.05 3.18 17.85
CA ARG A 22 23.98 2.14 17.40
C ARG A 22 24.46 1.33 18.61
N ASP A 23 24.68 0.04 18.39
CA ASP A 23 25.32 -0.83 19.37
C ASP A 23 26.85 -0.56 19.42
N PRO A 24 27.58 -1.14 20.40
CA PRO A 24 29.04 -0.96 20.48
C PRO A 24 29.80 -1.44 19.23
N SER A 25 29.22 -2.33 18.43
CA SER A 25 29.82 -2.77 17.15
C SER A 25 29.57 -1.80 15.99
N GLY A 26 28.84 -0.69 16.22
CA GLY A 26 28.48 0.29 15.21
C GLY A 26 27.23 -0.06 14.39
N ARG A 27 26.60 -1.22 14.63
CA ARG A 27 25.36 -1.61 13.93
C ARG A 27 24.18 -0.85 14.50
N ILE A 28 23.15 -0.62 13.68
CA ILE A 28 21.96 0.10 14.13
C ILE A 28 21.16 -0.78 15.09
N ALA A 29 21.06 -0.32 16.34
CA ALA A 29 20.30 -0.93 17.42
C ALA A 29 18.83 -0.49 17.41
N ARG A 30 18.57 0.77 17.00
CA ARG A 30 17.23 1.33 16.86
C ARG A 30 17.22 2.42 15.81
N TYR A 31 16.29 2.36 14.88
CA TYR A 31 16.01 3.36 13.86
C TYR A 31 15.18 4.52 14.41
N GLY A 32 15.37 5.71 13.84
CA GLY A 32 14.64 6.90 14.24
C GLY A 32 13.24 6.99 13.67
N LEU A 33 13.06 6.50 12.43
CA LEU A 33 11.81 6.56 11.68
C LEU A 33 11.58 5.25 10.92
N GLY A 34 10.32 4.85 10.79
CA GLY A 34 9.87 3.71 10.01
C GLY A 34 8.92 4.10 8.89
N THR A 35 8.93 3.24 7.86
CA THR A 35 8.16 3.22 6.60
C THR A 35 8.51 4.24 5.52
N TYR A 36 8.74 3.71 4.31
CA TYR A 36 8.50 4.33 3.01
C TYR A 36 8.49 3.21 1.97
N GLU A 37 7.30 2.79 1.55
CA GLU A 37 7.08 2.02 0.31
C GLU A 37 6.49 2.98 -0.74
N MET A 38 6.07 2.47 -1.90
CA MET A 38 5.48 3.29 -2.96
C MET A 38 4.36 4.19 -2.43
N HIS A 39 3.43 3.62 -1.66
CA HIS A 39 2.24 4.32 -1.17
C HIS A 39 2.57 5.50 -0.26
N GLU A 40 3.51 5.33 0.67
CA GLU A 40 4.02 6.42 1.52
C GLU A 40 4.72 7.50 0.67
N THR A 41 5.43 7.09 -0.38
CA THR A 41 6.22 7.99 -1.22
C THR A 41 5.33 8.89 -2.09
N VAL A 42 4.13 8.44 -2.46
CA VAL A 42 3.14 9.27 -3.18
C VAL A 42 2.84 10.55 -2.39
N GLY A 43 2.55 10.42 -1.10
CA GLY A 43 2.31 11.57 -0.21
C GLY A 43 3.49 12.52 -0.20
N LEU A 44 4.71 12.01 0.00
CA LEU A 44 5.93 12.82 0.00
C LEU A 44 6.12 13.58 -1.33
N VAL A 45 5.92 12.92 -2.48
CA VAL A 45 6.01 13.57 -3.80
C VAL A 45 5.02 14.74 -3.92
N TRP A 46 3.78 14.58 -3.46
CA TRP A 46 2.80 15.67 -3.45
C TRP A 46 3.21 16.83 -2.53
N GLN A 47 3.84 16.54 -1.39
CA GLN A 47 4.31 17.58 -0.47
C GLN A 47 5.44 18.42 -1.04
N PHE A 48 6.20 17.90 -2.00
CA PHE A 48 7.19 18.65 -2.78
C PHE A 48 6.59 19.31 -4.04
N GLY A 49 5.31 19.10 -4.33
CA GLY A 49 4.63 19.68 -5.49
C GLY A 49 4.69 18.83 -6.76
N GLY A 50 5.26 17.62 -6.69
CA GLY A 50 5.27 16.67 -7.79
C GLY A 50 4.02 15.81 -7.84
N SER A 51 3.97 14.92 -8.84
CA SER A 51 2.96 13.86 -8.96
C SER A 51 3.58 12.60 -9.56
N PHE A 52 2.99 11.44 -9.29
CA PHE A 52 3.36 10.19 -9.97
C PHE A 52 2.92 10.21 -11.43
N PHE A 53 1.77 10.81 -11.72
CA PHE A 53 1.18 10.86 -13.05
C PHE A 53 0.67 12.26 -13.40
N ASP A 54 0.58 12.54 -14.69
CA ASP A 54 -0.06 13.74 -15.23
C ASP A 54 -1.57 13.79 -14.91
N PRO A 55 -2.23 14.96 -15.01
CA PRO A 55 -3.64 15.11 -14.67
C PRO A 55 -4.59 14.20 -15.48
N THR A 56 -4.20 13.83 -16.70
CA THR A 56 -4.96 12.93 -17.57
C THR A 56 -4.75 11.45 -17.24
N LEU A 57 -3.81 11.11 -16.36
CA LEU A 57 -3.40 9.75 -16.00
C LEU A 57 -2.98 8.92 -17.21
N THR A 58 -2.24 9.57 -18.10
CA THR A 58 -1.70 9.00 -19.33
C THR A 58 -0.19 8.92 -19.31
N TYR A 59 0.49 9.65 -18.44
CA TYR A 59 1.93 9.76 -18.43
C TYR A 59 2.48 9.77 -17.00
N CYS A 60 3.56 9.03 -16.75
CA CYS A 60 4.30 9.03 -15.50
C CYS A 60 5.22 10.26 -15.45
N THR A 61 5.20 11.00 -14.34
CA THR A 61 5.88 12.29 -14.17
C THR A 61 6.93 12.28 -13.05
N LEU A 62 7.41 11.09 -12.68
CA LEU A 62 8.37 10.92 -11.58
C LEU A 62 9.77 11.45 -11.88
N ASP A 63 10.05 11.84 -13.12
CA ASP A 63 11.28 12.53 -13.55
C ASP A 63 11.17 14.06 -13.54
N SER A 64 10.05 14.61 -13.05
CA SER A 64 9.93 16.04 -12.77
C SER A 64 10.93 16.50 -11.70
N PRO A 65 11.40 17.76 -11.73
CA PRO A 65 12.29 18.31 -10.70
C PRO A 65 11.75 18.12 -9.28
N GLU A 66 10.45 18.33 -9.08
CA GLU A 66 9.78 18.20 -7.78
C GLU A 66 9.75 16.75 -7.28
N ALA A 67 9.52 15.78 -8.17
CA ALA A 67 9.58 14.36 -7.83
C ALA A 67 11.01 13.92 -7.51
N ILE A 68 12.00 14.36 -8.30
CA ILE A 68 13.42 14.09 -8.04
C ILE A 68 13.85 14.65 -6.68
N GLU A 69 13.37 15.85 -6.32
CA GLU A 69 13.66 16.46 -5.02
C GLU A 69 13.05 15.64 -3.86
N ALA A 70 11.81 15.18 -3.99
CA ALA A 70 11.16 14.31 -3.02
C ALA A 70 11.91 12.97 -2.85
N ILE A 71 12.29 12.33 -3.96
CA ILE A 71 13.07 11.09 -3.93
C ILE A 71 14.48 11.33 -3.39
N SER A 72 15.07 12.50 -3.62
CA SER A 72 16.35 12.89 -3.03
C SER A 72 16.24 13.05 -1.51
N PHE A 73 15.12 13.59 -1.01
CA PHE A 73 14.84 13.65 0.41
C PHE A 73 14.64 12.26 1.02
N LEU A 74 13.91 11.36 0.34
CA LEU A 74 13.78 9.96 0.74
C LEU A 74 15.14 9.23 0.77
N HIS A 75 15.97 9.43 -0.26
CA HIS A 75 17.33 8.91 -0.32
C HIS A 75 18.19 9.43 0.84
N ARG A 76 18.07 10.71 1.20
CA ARG A 76 18.76 11.26 2.37
C ARG A 76 18.37 10.50 3.64
N MET A 77 17.09 10.22 3.87
CA MET A 77 16.63 9.48 5.06
C MET A 77 17.11 8.02 5.09
N LEU A 78 17.02 7.33 3.95
CA LEU A 78 17.35 5.90 3.84
C LEU A 78 18.86 5.63 3.80
N VAL A 79 19.59 6.38 2.97
CA VAL A 79 20.95 6.01 2.55
C VAL A 79 22.03 6.87 3.22
N VAL A 80 21.79 8.18 3.32
CA VAL A 80 22.76 9.14 3.86
C VAL A 80 22.71 9.15 5.38
N ASP A 81 21.52 9.42 5.93
CA ASP A 81 21.31 9.59 7.36
C ASP A 81 20.98 8.26 8.06
N GLN A 82 20.57 7.24 7.30
CA GLN A 82 20.24 5.89 7.78
C GLN A 82 19.30 5.90 9.00
N VAL A 83 18.38 6.85 9.04
CA VAL A 83 17.41 6.97 10.13
C VAL A 83 16.29 5.95 10.03
N MET A 84 16.22 5.24 8.89
CA MET A 84 15.24 4.24 8.54
C MET A 84 15.90 2.90 8.18
N PRO A 85 15.20 1.76 8.37
CA PRO A 85 15.68 0.46 7.90
C PRO A 85 15.82 0.44 6.37
N SER A 86 16.85 -0.24 5.87
CA SER A 86 17.02 -0.48 4.43
C SER A 86 15.90 -1.38 3.88
N VAL A 87 15.72 -1.40 2.56
CA VAL A 87 14.77 -2.31 1.88
C VAL A 87 15.12 -3.77 2.17
N ALA A 88 16.41 -4.12 2.14
CA ALA A 88 16.87 -5.48 2.43
C ALA A 88 16.54 -5.92 3.86
N GLU A 89 16.76 -5.06 4.86
CA GLU A 89 16.42 -5.38 6.26
C GLU A 89 14.91 -5.54 6.46
N ARG A 90 14.10 -4.69 5.83
CA ARG A 90 12.63 -4.85 5.87
C ARG A 90 12.20 -6.20 5.30
N ASN A 91 12.77 -6.58 4.16
CA ASN A 91 12.44 -7.85 3.50
C ASN A 91 12.92 -9.07 4.31
N ALA A 92 14.06 -8.97 5.00
CA ALA A 92 14.57 -10.05 5.84
C ALA A 92 13.69 -10.32 7.08
N ILE A 93 12.96 -9.31 7.55
CA ILE A 93 12.11 -9.40 8.75
C ILE A 93 10.68 -9.84 8.39
N GLY A 94 10.20 -9.45 7.20
CA GLY A 94 8.87 -9.77 6.67
C GLY A 94 8.69 -11.24 6.25
N THR A 95 8.90 -12.18 7.17
CA THR A 95 8.73 -13.63 6.91
C THR A 95 7.26 -14.07 6.99
N GLN A 96 6.43 -13.29 7.69
CA GLN A 96 4.98 -13.45 7.70
C GLN A 96 4.38 -12.41 6.75
N GLY A 97 3.90 -12.87 5.59
CA GLY A 97 3.20 -12.01 4.64
C GLY A 97 2.05 -11.24 5.31
N GLY A 98 1.77 -10.04 4.82
CA GLY A 98 0.75 -9.14 5.39
C GLY A 98 1.12 -7.69 5.13
N TRP A 99 0.12 -6.83 4.95
CA TRP A 99 0.34 -5.40 4.70
C TRP A 99 1.13 -4.75 5.85
N GLY A 100 2.28 -4.15 5.55
CA GLY A 100 3.13 -3.47 6.52
C GLY A 100 3.77 -4.34 7.61
N SER A 101 3.76 -5.68 7.47
CA SER A 101 4.15 -6.59 8.55
C SER A 101 5.56 -6.33 9.10
N SER A 102 6.56 -6.14 8.23
CA SER A 102 7.96 -5.99 8.62
C SER A 102 8.27 -4.74 9.44
N VAL A 103 7.72 -3.57 9.06
CA VAL A 103 7.95 -2.31 9.79
C VAL A 103 7.16 -2.25 11.09
N ILE A 104 6.00 -2.89 11.14
CA ILE A 104 5.22 -3.05 12.37
C ILE A 104 5.95 -3.95 13.35
N ASP A 105 6.50 -5.07 12.89
CA ASP A 105 7.30 -5.96 13.73
C ASP A 105 8.52 -5.26 14.33
N LEU A 106 9.22 -4.47 13.51
CA LEU A 106 10.32 -3.63 14.00
C LEU A 106 9.87 -2.60 15.03
N PHE A 107 8.70 -2.01 14.88
CA PHE A 107 8.16 -1.07 15.86
C PHE A 107 7.75 -1.77 17.16
N CYS A 108 7.05 -2.91 17.07
CA CYS A 108 6.65 -3.73 18.22
C CYS A 108 7.85 -4.23 19.04
N THR A 109 8.97 -4.52 18.38
CA THR A 109 10.23 -4.91 19.01
C THR A 109 11.12 -3.74 19.43
N GLU A 110 10.57 -2.50 19.43
CA GLU A 110 11.25 -1.26 19.85
C GLU A 110 12.52 -0.93 19.02
N ARG A 111 12.63 -1.52 17.82
CA ARG A 111 13.71 -1.29 16.85
C ARG A 111 13.44 -0.06 15.98
N ILE A 112 12.25 0.52 16.01
CA ILE A 112 11.89 1.79 15.37
C ILE A 112 11.27 2.71 16.43
N ALA A 113 11.73 3.96 16.52
CA ALA A 113 11.25 4.91 17.51
C ALA A 113 9.99 5.70 17.08
N MET A 114 9.85 6.00 15.79
CA MET A 114 8.66 6.65 15.21
C MET A 114 8.25 5.90 13.96
N LEU A 115 6.95 5.71 13.70
CA LEU A 115 6.45 4.97 12.54
C LEU A 115 5.35 5.78 11.86
N ARG A 116 5.48 6.04 10.56
CA ARG A 116 4.32 6.49 9.75
C ARG A 116 3.42 5.27 9.52
N ILE A 117 2.17 5.34 9.96
CA ILE A 117 1.21 4.24 9.77
C ILE A 117 -0.21 4.78 9.92
N GLY A 118 -1.19 4.10 9.30
CA GLY A 118 -2.59 4.36 9.54
C GLY A 118 -3.11 3.69 10.83
N ARG A 119 -4.38 3.92 11.15
CA ARG A 119 -5.02 3.34 12.35
C ARG A 119 -4.89 1.82 12.43
N TRP A 120 -4.91 1.13 11.29
CA TRP A 120 -4.72 -0.33 11.17
C TRP A 120 -3.48 -0.89 11.88
N GLY A 121 -2.44 -0.09 12.13
CA GLY A 121 -1.31 -0.51 12.97
C GLY A 121 -1.70 -0.87 14.40
N MET A 122 -2.73 -0.20 14.94
CA MET A 122 -3.23 -0.40 16.30
C MET A 122 -3.76 -1.82 16.54
N VAL A 123 -4.26 -2.50 15.50
CA VAL A 123 -4.67 -3.91 15.55
C VAL A 123 -3.55 -4.77 16.16
N LYS A 124 -2.31 -4.52 15.74
CA LYS A 124 -1.14 -5.23 16.25
C LYS A 124 -0.62 -4.59 17.53
N PHE A 125 -0.56 -3.26 17.62
CA PHE A 125 0.01 -2.60 18.81
C PHE A 125 -0.75 -2.89 20.11
N ARG A 126 -2.09 -2.96 20.06
CA ARG A 126 -2.93 -3.34 21.23
C ARG A 126 -2.63 -4.75 21.76
N THR A 127 -2.02 -5.61 20.94
CA THR A 127 -1.61 -6.97 21.36
C THR A 127 -0.23 -7.03 22.01
N GLN A 128 0.52 -5.93 22.04
CA GLN A 128 1.89 -5.88 22.52
C GLN A 128 1.97 -5.27 23.94
N PRO A 129 2.23 -6.07 24.99
CA PRO A 129 2.25 -5.57 26.36
C PRO A 129 3.30 -4.47 26.59
N ASN A 130 4.41 -4.50 25.87
CA ASN A 130 5.49 -3.51 26.01
C ASN A 130 5.12 -2.12 25.46
N LEU A 131 4.11 -2.01 24.58
CA LEU A 131 3.65 -0.75 24.01
C LEU A 131 2.49 -0.10 24.79
N ARG A 132 1.84 -0.84 25.69
CA ARG A 132 0.67 -0.36 26.43
C ARG A 132 1.00 0.91 27.23
N GLY A 133 0.22 1.97 27.02
CA GLY A 133 0.43 3.28 27.67
C GLY A 133 1.68 4.04 27.23
N LYS A 134 2.36 3.63 26.15
CA LYS A 134 3.60 4.27 25.65
C LYS A 134 3.49 4.79 24.22
N LEU A 135 2.31 4.64 23.60
CA LEU A 135 2.05 5.14 22.26
C LEU A 135 1.57 6.59 22.34
N GLY A 136 1.88 7.33 21.30
CA GLY A 136 1.20 8.57 20.97
C GLY A 136 1.25 8.76 19.47
N ALA A 137 0.44 9.68 18.97
CA ALA A 137 0.40 10.01 17.56
C ALA A 137 0.38 11.52 17.36
N VAL A 138 0.87 11.94 16.20
CA VAL A 138 0.79 13.30 15.69
C VAL A 138 0.41 13.21 14.22
N LEU A 139 -0.09 14.32 13.66
CA LEU A 139 -0.26 14.39 12.20
C LEU A 139 1.10 14.29 11.51
N LEU A 140 1.09 13.73 10.30
CA LEU A 140 2.31 13.61 9.53
C LEU A 140 2.97 14.96 9.28
N PRO A 141 4.30 15.01 9.22
CA PRO A 141 5.01 16.24 8.92
C PRO A 141 4.60 16.78 7.55
N HIS A 142 4.70 18.10 7.40
CA HIS A 142 4.47 18.80 6.14
C HIS A 142 5.79 19.21 5.46
N MET A 143 5.72 19.53 4.17
CA MET A 143 6.74 20.31 3.45
C MET A 143 6.05 21.51 2.78
N ARG A 144 6.11 21.67 1.46
CA ARG A 144 5.44 22.77 0.74
C ARG A 144 3.92 22.67 0.84
N SER A 145 3.40 21.47 1.08
CA SER A 145 2.02 21.23 1.50
C SER A 145 1.96 20.15 2.59
N GLY A 146 0.81 20.05 3.27
CA GLY A 146 0.51 18.96 4.20
C GLY A 146 -0.25 17.79 3.56
N ALA A 147 -0.15 17.63 2.23
CA ALA A 147 -0.86 16.59 1.50
C ALA A 147 -0.38 15.19 1.92
N ASP A 148 -1.32 14.26 2.07
CA ASP A 148 -1.01 12.84 2.27
C ASP A 148 -2.06 11.94 1.60
N GLU A 149 -1.77 10.65 1.48
CA GLU A 149 -2.68 9.67 0.86
C GLU A 149 -3.79 9.21 1.83
N VAL A 150 -5.04 9.37 1.41
CA VAL A 150 -6.19 8.70 2.04
C VAL A 150 -6.68 7.57 1.14
N ARG A 151 -6.85 6.39 1.74
CA ARG A 151 -7.34 5.19 1.09
C ARG A 151 -8.63 4.73 1.76
N ALA A 152 -9.55 4.24 0.96
CA ALA A 152 -10.78 3.63 1.43
C ALA A 152 -10.78 2.15 1.03
N LEU A 153 -11.12 1.27 1.99
CA LEU A 153 -11.40 -0.12 1.67
C LEU A 153 -12.65 -0.17 0.79
N SER A 154 -12.50 -0.72 -0.41
CA SER A 154 -13.58 -0.79 -1.40
C SER A 154 -13.92 -2.25 -1.69
N VAL A 155 -15.21 -2.54 -1.74
CA VAL A 155 -15.77 -3.86 -2.04
C VAL A 155 -16.75 -3.72 -3.21
N GLY A 156 -16.57 -4.57 -4.22
CA GLY A 156 -17.34 -4.50 -5.47
C GLY A 156 -18.08 -5.80 -5.77
N ILE A 157 -19.22 -5.68 -6.45
CA ILE A 157 -19.98 -6.84 -6.94
C ILE A 157 -19.51 -7.16 -8.36
N ASN A 158 -19.08 -8.40 -8.59
CA ASN A 158 -18.77 -8.86 -9.95
C ASN A 158 -20.04 -8.74 -10.82
N PRO A 159 -19.99 -8.04 -11.97
CA PRO A 159 -21.17 -7.83 -12.82
C PRO A 159 -21.77 -9.14 -13.37
N LYS A 160 -20.99 -10.23 -13.38
CA LYS A 160 -21.40 -11.57 -13.81
C LYS A 160 -21.88 -12.47 -12.66
N SER A 161 -21.92 -11.97 -11.42
CA SER A 161 -22.39 -12.76 -10.28
C SER A 161 -23.86 -13.13 -10.47
N PRO A 162 -24.27 -14.40 -10.24
CA PRO A 162 -25.69 -14.76 -10.20
C PRO A 162 -26.36 -14.33 -8.89
N ASN A 163 -25.59 -14.03 -7.84
CA ASN A 163 -26.09 -13.69 -6.50
C ASN A 163 -25.98 -12.18 -6.22
N ARG A 164 -26.48 -11.34 -7.12
CA ARG A 164 -26.28 -9.88 -7.04
C ARG A 164 -27.02 -9.26 -5.87
N GLU A 165 -28.22 -9.74 -5.57
CA GLU A 165 -29.05 -9.22 -4.48
C GLU A 165 -28.45 -9.58 -3.11
N GLU A 166 -27.99 -10.83 -2.92
CA GLU A 166 -27.34 -11.27 -1.70
C GLU A 166 -26.02 -10.54 -1.48
N ALA A 167 -25.23 -10.36 -2.55
CA ALA A 167 -24.01 -9.57 -2.49
C ALA A 167 -24.31 -8.11 -2.11
N LEU A 168 -25.38 -7.51 -2.64
CA LEU A 168 -25.81 -6.17 -2.27
C LEU A 168 -26.21 -6.06 -0.79
N ARG A 169 -26.92 -7.07 -0.24
CA ARG A 169 -27.25 -7.12 1.19
C ARG A 169 -25.99 -7.17 2.07
N VAL A 170 -24.96 -7.90 1.63
CA VAL A 170 -23.65 -7.90 2.33
C VAL A 170 -23.01 -6.50 2.28
N LEU A 171 -23.01 -5.83 1.13
CA LEU A 171 -22.48 -4.47 1.03
C LEU A 171 -23.24 -3.48 1.91
N GLN A 172 -24.57 -3.59 2.00
CA GLN A 172 -25.38 -2.79 2.91
C GLN A 172 -25.01 -3.03 4.37
N PHE A 173 -24.76 -4.28 4.77
CA PHE A 173 -24.27 -4.59 6.12
C PHE A 173 -22.90 -3.96 6.38
N LEU A 174 -21.94 -4.07 5.43
CA LEU A 174 -20.61 -3.47 5.56
C LEU A 174 -20.65 -1.93 5.64
N ALA A 175 -21.71 -1.29 5.14
CA ALA A 175 -21.92 0.15 5.24
C ALA A 175 -22.72 0.59 6.48
N SER A 176 -23.14 -0.35 7.34
CA SER A 176 -23.99 -0.06 8.50
C SER A 176 -23.23 0.50 9.70
N ASP A 177 -23.95 1.17 10.60
CA ASP A 177 -23.43 1.56 11.92
C ASP A 177 -22.96 0.31 12.71
N GLU A 178 -23.66 -0.83 12.59
CA GLU A 178 -23.29 -2.07 13.28
C GLU A 178 -21.91 -2.58 12.86
N PHE A 179 -21.64 -2.66 11.55
CA PHE A 179 -20.32 -3.06 11.08
C PHE A 179 -19.25 -2.01 11.40
N SER A 180 -19.60 -0.72 11.37
CA SER A 180 -18.69 0.37 11.71
C SER A 180 -18.13 0.22 13.14
N TRP A 181 -18.94 -0.23 14.11
CA TRP A 181 -18.46 -0.50 15.47
C TRP A 181 -17.47 -1.66 15.53
N HIS A 182 -17.64 -2.71 14.72
CA HIS A 182 -16.64 -3.78 14.64
C HIS A 182 -15.28 -3.29 14.11
N VAL A 183 -15.28 -2.30 13.20
CA VAL A 183 -14.04 -1.66 12.71
C VAL A 183 -13.40 -0.78 13.78
N VAL A 184 -14.21 -0.08 14.57
CA VAL A 184 -13.72 0.74 15.71
C VAL A 184 -13.09 -0.14 16.78
N GLU A 185 -13.82 -1.14 17.26
CA GLU A 185 -13.42 -2.08 18.33
C GLU A 185 -12.15 -2.86 17.96
N SER A 186 -11.98 -3.24 16.70
CA SER A 186 -10.79 -3.98 16.23
C SER A 186 -9.57 -3.10 16.02
N ALA A 187 -9.72 -1.78 16.06
CA ALA A 187 -8.70 -0.79 15.72
C ALA A 187 -8.26 -0.78 14.25
N ASP A 188 -9.01 -1.40 13.34
CA ASP A 188 -8.56 -1.65 11.96
C ASP A 188 -8.56 -0.39 11.08
N ALA A 189 -9.64 0.40 11.09
CA ALA A 189 -9.72 1.59 10.25
C ALA A 189 -10.56 2.67 10.91
N LEU A 190 -10.75 3.78 10.20
CA LEU A 190 -11.84 4.69 10.51
C LEU A 190 -13.17 4.06 10.10
N PRO A 191 -14.24 4.30 10.87
CA PRO A 191 -15.55 3.76 10.53
C PRO A 191 -16.05 4.35 9.20
N PRO A 192 -16.73 3.56 8.35
CA PRO A 192 -17.33 4.08 7.12
C PRO A 192 -18.49 5.06 7.41
N SER A 193 -19.13 4.96 8.59
CA SER A 193 -20.18 5.87 9.04
C SER A 193 -19.58 7.12 9.72
N PRO A 194 -19.77 8.35 9.19
CA PRO A 194 -19.30 9.57 9.82
C PRO A 194 -19.90 9.81 11.21
N LYS A 195 -21.14 9.33 11.44
CA LYS A 195 -21.79 9.38 12.76
C LYS A 195 -21.01 8.60 13.80
N VAL A 196 -20.54 7.40 13.45
CA VAL A 196 -19.69 6.58 14.33
C VAL A 196 -18.31 7.23 14.50
N GLY A 197 -17.76 7.83 13.45
CA GLY A 197 -16.50 8.57 13.52
C GLY A 197 -16.55 9.80 14.44
N GLY A 198 -17.72 10.43 14.60
CA GLY A 198 -17.92 11.55 15.53
C GLY A 198 -18.42 11.14 16.92
N ASP A 199 -18.58 9.84 17.20
CA ASP A 199 -19.09 9.35 18.48
C ASP A 199 -17.99 9.37 19.55
N GLU A 200 -18.34 9.80 20.77
CA GLU A 200 -17.41 9.90 21.89
C GLU A 200 -16.75 8.56 22.24
N ARG A 201 -17.43 7.43 22.01
CA ARG A 201 -16.85 6.10 22.28
C ARG A 201 -15.74 5.72 21.31
N PHE A 202 -15.71 6.34 20.12
CA PHE A 202 -14.57 6.21 19.20
C PHE A 202 -13.44 7.18 19.59
N LEU A 203 -13.78 8.43 19.92
CA LEU A 203 -12.80 9.46 20.25
C LEU A 203 -12.08 9.16 21.57
N ASN A 204 -12.82 8.63 22.54
CA ASN A 204 -12.38 8.29 23.89
C ASN A 204 -12.84 6.86 24.24
N ASP A 205 -12.08 5.88 23.73
CA ASP A 205 -12.33 4.45 23.93
C ASP A 205 -12.08 4.05 25.40
N ALA A 206 -13.14 3.66 26.12
CA ALA A 206 -13.06 3.33 27.55
C ALA A 206 -12.23 2.07 27.84
N ASP A 207 -12.10 1.16 26.87
CA ASP A 207 -11.26 -0.04 27.01
C ASP A 207 -9.77 0.27 26.75
N HIS A 208 -9.49 1.42 26.12
CA HIS A 208 -8.17 1.90 25.74
C HIS A 208 -7.98 3.39 26.06
N PRO A 209 -8.09 3.80 27.35
CA PRO A 209 -8.07 5.21 27.75
C PRO A 209 -6.73 5.91 27.48
N GLU A 210 -5.65 5.16 27.25
CA GLU A 210 -4.36 5.68 26.82
C GLU A 210 -4.31 6.15 25.36
N GLU A 211 -5.33 5.84 24.54
CA GLU A 211 -5.41 6.19 23.13
C GLU A 211 -6.11 7.54 22.90
N ASP A 212 -5.58 8.60 23.51
CA ASP A 212 -6.11 9.98 23.47
C ASP A 212 -5.96 10.68 22.10
N PHE A 213 -5.46 9.97 21.10
CA PHE A 213 -5.11 10.48 19.78
C PHE A 213 -6.07 10.04 18.66
N ASN A 214 -7.19 9.36 18.95
CA ASN A 214 -8.12 8.87 17.92
C ASN A 214 -8.66 9.98 17.00
N HIS A 215 -8.85 11.18 17.54
CA HIS A 215 -9.28 12.37 16.79
C HIS A 215 -8.31 12.75 15.65
N LEU A 216 -7.01 12.43 15.78
CA LEU A 216 -6.00 12.74 14.76
C LEU A 216 -6.20 11.94 13.48
N PHE A 217 -6.77 10.73 13.55
CA PHE A 217 -7.06 9.96 12.34
C PHE A 217 -8.14 10.63 11.49
N ILE A 218 -9.16 11.23 12.13
CA ILE A 218 -10.19 12.02 11.44
C ILE A 218 -9.56 13.29 10.85
N GLU A 219 -8.72 13.97 11.61
CA GLU A 219 -8.05 15.18 11.16
C GLU A 219 -7.11 14.91 9.96
N ALA A 220 -6.44 13.76 9.95
CA ALA A 220 -5.61 13.32 8.82
C ALA A 220 -6.42 13.19 7.52
N ILE A 221 -7.68 12.73 7.59
CA ILE A 221 -8.54 12.65 6.39
C ILE A 221 -8.72 14.03 5.74
N LYS A 222 -8.88 15.10 6.54
CA LYS A 222 -9.13 16.45 6.00
C LYS A 222 -7.97 16.99 5.17
N ARG A 223 -6.75 16.48 5.40
CA ARG A 223 -5.53 16.80 4.64
C ARG A 223 -5.27 15.81 3.50
N GLY A 224 -6.05 14.74 3.47
CA GLY A 224 -5.90 13.61 2.58
C GLY A 224 -6.27 13.90 1.13
N ARG A 225 -5.56 13.23 0.23
CA ARG A 225 -5.87 13.16 -1.20
C ARG A 225 -6.02 11.69 -1.59
N SER A 226 -7.00 11.42 -2.45
CA SER A 226 -7.11 10.11 -3.07
C SER A 226 -6.13 10.00 -4.24
N ASN A 227 -5.36 8.91 -4.24
CA ASN A 227 -4.45 8.60 -5.33
C ASN A 227 -5.21 7.98 -6.51
N HIS A 228 -4.83 8.36 -7.72
CA HIS A 228 -5.43 7.85 -8.95
C HIS A 228 -4.35 7.25 -9.84
N PHE A 229 -4.58 6.02 -10.30
CA PHE A 229 -3.65 5.31 -11.16
C PHE A 229 -4.15 5.29 -12.61
N PRO A 230 -3.25 5.32 -13.60
CA PRO A 230 -3.61 5.15 -15.01
C PRO A 230 -4.36 3.84 -15.24
N PRO A 231 -5.40 3.82 -16.08
CA PRO A 231 -6.07 2.57 -16.47
C PRO A 231 -5.21 1.72 -17.43
N PHE A 232 -4.08 2.26 -17.89
CA PHE A 232 -3.20 1.65 -18.89
C PHE A 232 -2.11 0.76 -18.30
N ILE A 233 -1.98 0.73 -16.97
CA ILE A 233 -1.04 -0.15 -16.26
C ILE A 233 -1.68 -0.58 -14.92
N GLN A 234 -1.48 -1.84 -14.55
CA GLN A 234 -1.97 -2.33 -13.26
C GLN A 234 -1.22 -1.64 -12.11
N THR A 235 -1.93 -1.19 -11.07
CA THR A 235 -1.30 -0.54 -9.90
C THR A 235 -0.23 -1.41 -9.25
N THR A 236 -0.46 -2.72 -9.14
CA THR A 236 0.52 -3.69 -8.61
C THR A 236 1.77 -3.80 -9.49
N ARG A 237 1.65 -3.55 -10.80
CA ARG A 237 2.80 -3.47 -11.70
C ARG A 237 3.61 -2.21 -11.42
N VAL A 238 2.95 -1.05 -11.26
CA VAL A 238 3.61 0.21 -10.88
C VAL A 238 4.36 0.05 -9.56
N GLU A 239 3.70 -0.50 -8.54
CA GLU A 239 4.27 -0.73 -7.21
C GLU A 239 5.52 -1.60 -7.27
N ARG A 240 5.48 -2.72 -8.01
CA ARG A 240 6.65 -3.60 -8.16
C ARG A 240 7.80 -2.91 -8.87
N ILE A 241 7.52 -2.14 -9.92
CA ILE A 241 8.55 -1.38 -10.65
C ILE A 241 9.18 -0.35 -9.68
N PHE A 242 8.35 0.42 -8.97
CA PHE A 242 8.80 1.40 -7.98
C PHE A 242 9.68 0.76 -6.90
N ASN A 243 9.21 -0.29 -6.24
CA ASN A 243 9.91 -0.94 -5.15
C ASN A 243 11.25 -1.56 -5.60
N ARG A 244 11.33 -2.08 -6.83
CA ARG A 244 12.59 -2.57 -7.40
C ARG A 244 13.59 -1.44 -7.61
N HIS A 245 13.17 -0.32 -8.20
CA HIS A 245 14.04 0.85 -8.40
C HIS A 245 14.46 1.47 -7.06
N LEU A 246 13.57 1.51 -6.07
CA LEU A 246 13.87 1.96 -4.70
C LEU A 246 14.92 1.07 -4.04
N ALA A 247 14.84 -0.26 -4.22
CA ALA A 247 15.84 -1.19 -3.70
C ALA A 247 17.23 -0.92 -4.30
N VAL A 248 17.32 -0.75 -5.62
CA VAL A 248 18.58 -0.45 -6.32
C VAL A 248 19.19 0.88 -5.85
N MET A 249 18.36 1.92 -5.68
CA MET A 249 18.81 3.20 -5.13
C MET A 249 19.27 3.06 -3.67
N SER A 250 18.54 2.28 -2.85
CA SER A 250 18.88 2.03 -1.45
C SER A 250 20.23 1.31 -1.29
N ASP A 251 20.57 0.46 -2.27
CA ASP A 251 21.87 -0.23 -2.37
C ASP A 251 22.98 0.65 -2.98
N ARG A 252 22.73 1.95 -3.16
CA ARG A 252 23.68 2.95 -3.68
C ARG A 252 24.14 2.70 -5.11
N ARG A 253 23.35 1.97 -5.91
CA ARG A 253 23.69 1.64 -7.30
C ARG A 253 23.18 2.68 -8.31
N THR A 254 22.24 3.51 -7.92
CA THR A 254 21.71 4.63 -8.72
C THR A 254 21.54 5.86 -7.84
N THR A 255 21.65 7.05 -8.45
CA THR A 255 21.26 8.31 -7.82
C THR A 255 19.72 8.47 -7.82
N PRO A 256 19.14 9.37 -7.00
CA PRO A 256 17.73 9.72 -7.07
C PRO A 256 17.27 10.09 -8.48
N GLU A 257 18.05 10.89 -9.20
CA GLU A 257 17.72 11.32 -10.56
C GLU A 257 17.74 10.13 -11.55
N GLN A 258 18.76 9.28 -11.49
CA GLN A 258 18.85 8.07 -12.32
C GLN A 258 17.68 7.12 -12.03
N MET A 259 17.33 6.92 -10.76
CA MET A 259 16.17 6.13 -10.35
C MET A 259 14.89 6.70 -10.95
N CYS A 260 14.65 8.01 -10.79
CA CYS A 260 13.43 8.69 -11.25
C CYS A 260 13.25 8.60 -12.77
N ARG A 261 14.32 8.83 -13.54
CA ARG A 261 14.31 8.73 -15.00
C ARG A 261 14.02 7.31 -15.46
N ALA A 262 14.75 6.32 -14.95
CA ALA A 262 14.59 4.92 -15.33
C ALA A 262 13.20 4.36 -14.93
N LEU A 263 12.72 4.71 -13.74
CA LEU A 263 11.38 4.38 -13.25
C LEU A 263 10.28 4.98 -14.15
N THR A 264 10.44 6.24 -14.53
CA THR A 264 9.49 6.95 -15.41
C THR A 264 9.44 6.30 -16.78
N ASP A 265 10.60 6.04 -17.39
CA ASP A 265 10.71 5.39 -18.70
C ASP A 265 10.03 4.02 -18.70
N GLU A 266 10.29 3.19 -17.68
CA GLU A 266 9.73 1.84 -17.61
C GLU A 266 8.20 1.84 -17.44
N ILE A 267 7.67 2.69 -16.56
CA ILE A 267 6.20 2.80 -16.37
C ILE A 267 5.53 3.32 -17.65
N ASN A 268 6.13 4.31 -18.30
CA ASN A 268 5.62 4.88 -19.54
C ASN A 268 5.64 3.86 -20.69
N GLU A 269 6.68 3.06 -20.79
CA GLU A 269 6.76 1.99 -21.79
C GLU A 269 5.68 0.90 -21.58
N GLU A 270 5.43 0.48 -20.33
CA GLU A 270 4.37 -0.48 -20.02
C GLU A 270 2.97 0.05 -20.38
N MET A 271 2.72 1.35 -20.16
CA MET A 271 1.49 2.01 -20.62
C MET A 271 1.41 2.07 -22.14
N ARG A 272 2.51 2.44 -22.82
CA ARG A 272 2.60 2.50 -24.28
C ARG A 272 2.31 1.14 -24.92
N VAL A 273 2.88 0.05 -24.39
CA VAL A 273 2.64 -1.33 -24.85
C VAL A 273 1.16 -1.69 -24.70
N SER A 274 0.53 -1.33 -23.58
CA SER A 274 -0.89 -1.58 -23.35
C SER A 274 -1.78 -0.81 -24.34
N LEU A 275 -1.45 0.44 -24.63
CA LEU A 275 -2.14 1.29 -25.62
C LEU A 275 -1.98 0.77 -27.05
N MET A 276 -0.80 0.26 -27.42
CA MET A 276 -0.61 -0.40 -28.72
C MET A 276 -1.44 -1.68 -28.83
N ARG A 277 -1.51 -2.47 -27.76
CA ARG A 277 -2.14 -3.80 -27.77
C ARG A 277 -3.66 -3.78 -27.75
N TYR A 278 -4.28 -2.88 -26.98
CA TYR A 278 -5.71 -2.94 -26.71
C TYR A 278 -6.48 -1.74 -27.26
N ALA A 279 -7.41 -2.00 -28.18
CA ALA A 279 -8.27 -0.95 -28.75
C ALA A 279 -9.11 -0.23 -27.68
N SER A 280 -9.61 -0.95 -26.67
CA SER A 280 -10.33 -0.37 -25.54
C SER A 280 -9.50 0.63 -24.74
N MET A 281 -8.19 0.41 -24.65
CA MET A 281 -7.27 1.33 -23.96
C MET A 281 -7.03 2.59 -24.80
N ARG A 282 -6.96 2.49 -26.13
CA ARG A 282 -6.89 3.68 -26.99
C ARG A 282 -8.15 4.53 -26.95
N GLU A 283 -9.32 3.89 -26.84
CA GLU A 283 -10.58 4.62 -26.63
C GLU A 283 -10.56 5.40 -25.32
N GLU A 284 -10.13 4.75 -24.23
CA GLU A 284 -10.01 5.38 -22.92
C GLU A 284 -8.95 6.51 -22.92
N TYR A 285 -7.86 6.35 -23.66
CA TYR A 285 -6.87 7.41 -23.88
C TYR A 285 -7.51 8.61 -24.56
N ARG A 286 -8.22 8.41 -25.68
CA ARG A 286 -8.93 9.49 -26.40
C ARG A 286 -9.94 10.19 -25.50
N ARG A 287 -10.69 9.45 -24.68
CA ARG A 287 -11.64 10.02 -23.72
C ARG A 287 -10.97 10.95 -22.69
N ARG A 288 -9.74 10.63 -22.30
CA ARG A 288 -8.98 11.40 -21.28
C ARG A 288 -8.24 12.59 -21.87
N THR A 289 -7.70 12.46 -23.08
CA THR A 289 -6.82 13.48 -23.69
C THR A 289 -7.51 14.31 -24.77
N GLY A 290 -8.66 13.85 -25.29
CA GLY A 290 -9.34 14.45 -26.44
C GLY A 290 -8.69 14.16 -27.79
N ARG A 291 -7.63 13.35 -27.85
CA ARG A 291 -6.90 13.03 -29.10
C ARG A 291 -6.60 11.54 -29.23
N ASP A 292 -6.34 11.11 -30.47
CA ASP A 292 -5.87 9.76 -30.73
C ASP A 292 -4.48 9.53 -30.10
N PHE A 293 -4.24 8.28 -29.68
CA PHE A 293 -2.95 7.85 -29.14
C PHE A 293 -1.89 7.85 -30.24
N ASP A 294 -0.78 8.54 -30.00
CA ASP A 294 0.43 8.46 -30.80
C ASP A 294 1.54 7.77 -29.97
N PRO A 295 2.12 6.64 -30.45
CA PRO A 295 3.27 6.03 -29.80
C PRO A 295 4.44 6.99 -29.55
N ALA A 296 4.57 8.06 -30.34
CA ALA A 296 5.59 9.09 -30.14
C ALA A 296 5.39 9.95 -28.89
N ASP A 297 4.21 9.91 -28.26
CA ASP A 297 3.91 10.58 -26.98
C ASP A 297 4.70 10.00 -25.80
N TYR A 298 5.33 8.84 -25.99
CA TYR A 298 6.10 8.11 -25.01
C TYR A 298 7.56 7.98 -25.45
N PRO A 299 8.29 9.10 -25.62
CA PRO A 299 9.68 9.04 -26.04
C PRO A 299 10.51 8.40 -24.92
N PRO A 300 11.43 7.48 -25.24
CA PRO A 300 12.40 7.01 -24.24
C PRO A 300 13.26 8.20 -23.81
N LYS A 301 13.29 8.53 -22.51
CA LYS A 301 14.03 9.70 -22.01
C LYS A 301 15.52 9.44 -21.78
N GLY A 302 16.04 8.30 -22.23
CA GLY A 302 17.48 8.04 -22.31
C GLY A 302 18.15 8.09 -20.95
N GLY A 303 17.79 7.20 -20.03
CA GLY A 303 18.64 6.86 -18.89
C GLY A 303 19.67 5.80 -19.29
N THR A 304 20.87 6.20 -19.72
CA THR A 304 22.00 5.25 -19.82
C THR A 304 22.39 4.84 -18.42
N ALA A 305 21.87 3.70 -17.96
CA ALA A 305 22.62 2.85 -17.05
C ALA A 305 23.80 2.30 -17.87
N ASP A 306 24.93 3.01 -17.84
CA ASP A 306 26.19 2.45 -18.34
C ASP A 306 26.43 1.10 -17.64
N GLY A 307 26.37 0.03 -18.42
CA GLY A 307 26.79 -1.32 -18.00
C GLY A 307 25.79 -2.08 -17.13
N GLY A 308 24.66 -2.51 -17.70
CA GLY A 308 23.83 -3.52 -17.07
C GLY A 308 22.78 -4.06 -18.01
N ALA A 309 23.16 -5.08 -18.79
CA ALA A 309 22.34 -5.99 -19.56
C ALA A 309 20.96 -5.48 -19.97
N ALA A 310 20.73 -5.35 -21.29
CA ALA A 310 19.41 -5.58 -21.83
C ALA A 310 18.81 -6.77 -21.08
N VAL A 311 17.78 -6.52 -20.26
CA VAL A 311 16.86 -7.58 -19.86
C VAL A 311 16.12 -7.91 -21.14
N THR A 312 16.84 -8.64 -21.99
CA THR A 312 16.29 -9.46 -23.04
C THR A 312 15.22 -10.24 -22.32
N SER A 313 13.98 -9.95 -22.70
CA SER A 313 12.85 -10.82 -22.45
C SER A 313 13.35 -12.26 -22.42
N ILE A 314 13.15 -12.98 -21.31
CA ILE A 314 13.21 -14.43 -21.34
C ILE A 314 11.98 -14.89 -22.12
N THR A 315 12.05 -14.68 -23.43
CA THR A 315 11.32 -15.37 -24.48
C THR A 315 12.40 -15.99 -25.36
N ALA A 316 13.13 -16.93 -24.77
CA ALA A 316 13.89 -17.95 -25.48
C ALA A 316 13.40 -19.29 -24.91
N GLY A 317 12.64 -20.13 -25.61
CA GLY A 317 12.07 -19.96 -26.93
C GLY A 317 10.78 -20.75 -27.05
N PHE A 318 9.83 -20.15 -27.75
CA PHE A 318 8.82 -20.88 -28.52
C PHE A 318 8.69 -20.11 -29.81
N ARG A 319 9.28 -20.64 -30.89
CA ARG A 319 8.99 -20.17 -32.24
C ARG A 319 7.53 -20.51 -32.51
N VAL A 320 6.73 -19.50 -32.85
CA VAL A 320 5.40 -19.69 -33.42
C VAL A 320 5.62 -20.21 -34.84
N GLY A 321 5.43 -21.51 -35.01
CA GLY A 321 5.61 -22.18 -36.29
C GLY A 321 6.09 -23.60 -36.07
N ASP A 322 5.21 -24.45 -35.54
CA ASP A 322 5.08 -25.86 -35.88
C ASP A 322 3.79 -26.39 -35.23
N ALA A 323 2.92 -26.98 -36.05
CA ALA A 323 1.63 -27.50 -35.64
C ALA A 323 1.80 -28.72 -34.74
N LEU A 324 1.35 -28.63 -33.49
CA LEU A 324 1.29 -29.78 -32.59
C LEU A 324 0.09 -30.68 -32.95
N SER A 325 0.35 -31.99 -33.01
CA SER A 325 -0.59 -33.01 -33.46
C SER A 325 -1.77 -33.24 -32.49
N PRO A 326 -2.91 -33.80 -32.96
CA PRO A 326 -4.15 -33.93 -32.16
C PRO A 326 -4.10 -34.82 -30.91
N ALA A 327 -2.95 -35.43 -30.56
CA ALA A 327 -2.86 -36.39 -29.46
C ALA A 327 -2.56 -35.78 -28.07
N GLU A 328 -2.25 -34.48 -27.96
CA GLU A 328 -1.94 -33.81 -26.68
C GLU A 328 -3.14 -33.04 -26.07
N HIS A 329 -4.32 -33.11 -26.70
CA HIS A 329 -5.54 -32.43 -26.25
C HIS A 329 -6.36 -33.21 -25.19
N TYR A 330 -5.89 -34.38 -24.74
CA TYR A 330 -6.60 -35.25 -23.80
C TYR A 330 -5.84 -35.41 -22.47
N ARG A 331 -5.86 -34.36 -21.62
CA ARG A 331 -5.60 -34.53 -20.17
C ARG A 331 -6.22 -33.49 -19.23
N PHE A 332 -7.20 -32.71 -19.68
CA PHE A 332 -7.92 -31.76 -18.82
C PHE A 332 -9.44 -31.73 -19.09
N ARG A 333 -10.09 -32.90 -19.03
CA ARG A 333 -11.55 -33.00 -18.78
C ARG A 333 -11.88 -34.29 -18.03
N GLY A 334 -12.62 -34.13 -16.93
CA GLY A 334 -12.92 -35.15 -15.92
C GLY A 334 -12.36 -34.64 -14.60
N VAL A 335 -13.10 -33.93 -13.76
CA VAL A 335 -14.22 -34.49 -12.99
C VAL A 335 -15.28 -33.41 -12.72
N CYS A 336 -16.46 -33.58 -13.30
CA CYS A 336 -17.72 -33.11 -12.72
C CYS A 336 -18.71 -34.26 -12.89
N GLY A 337 -18.99 -34.98 -11.81
CA GLY A 337 -19.92 -36.10 -11.84
C GLY A 337 -19.88 -36.99 -10.61
N ARG A 338 -20.64 -36.58 -9.59
CA ARG A 338 -21.22 -37.37 -8.48
C ARG A 338 -20.37 -37.74 -7.26
N ALA A 339 -21.08 -37.67 -6.14
CA ALA A 339 -20.85 -38.21 -4.79
C ALA A 339 -19.95 -37.39 -3.86
N GLY A 340 -20.56 -36.93 -2.76
CA GLY A 340 -19.97 -36.04 -1.78
C GLY A 340 -18.77 -36.62 -1.02
N ARG A 341 -17.80 -35.75 -0.79
CA ARG A 341 -17.06 -35.51 0.48
C ARG A 341 -15.94 -34.54 0.13
N VAL A 342 -16.04 -33.29 0.62
CA VAL A 342 -14.91 -32.36 0.59
C VAL A 342 -14.00 -32.76 1.74
N GLN A 343 -12.85 -33.31 1.40
CA GLN A 343 -11.73 -33.48 2.32
C GLN A 343 -10.95 -32.16 2.28
N SER A 344 -11.12 -31.35 3.32
CA SER A 344 -10.36 -30.12 3.54
C SER A 344 -8.91 -30.46 3.87
N GLY A 345 -7.98 -30.08 3.00
CA GLY A 345 -6.55 -30.05 3.29
C GLY A 345 -6.26 -28.92 4.28
N ASP A 346 -5.51 -29.28 5.32
CA ASP A 346 -5.28 -28.48 6.51
C ASP A 346 -4.61 -27.13 6.27
N GLY A 347 -5.20 -26.12 6.90
CA GLY A 347 -4.78 -24.73 6.93
C GLY A 347 -5.83 -23.87 7.65
N VAL A 348 -6.40 -24.38 8.74
CA VAL A 348 -7.32 -23.61 9.57
C VAL A 348 -6.52 -22.52 10.26
N HIS A 349 -6.66 -21.27 9.81
CA HIS A 349 -6.36 -20.12 10.66
C HIS A 349 -7.30 -20.18 11.88
N GLN A 350 -6.83 -20.80 12.96
CA GLN A 350 -7.46 -20.64 14.26
C GLN A 350 -7.22 -19.19 14.68
N LEU A 351 -8.25 -18.36 14.59
CA LEU A 351 -8.34 -17.18 15.44
C LEU A 351 -8.16 -17.69 16.87
N GLY A 352 -7.11 -17.22 17.56
CA GLY A 352 -6.84 -17.58 18.95
C GLY A 352 -8.06 -17.26 19.85
N PRO A 353 -8.14 -17.86 21.05
CA PRO A 353 -9.22 -17.61 21.99
C PRO A 353 -9.09 -16.18 22.52
N GLY A 354 -9.72 -15.23 21.84
CA GLY A 354 -9.70 -13.82 22.20
C GLY A 354 -11.00 -13.10 21.81
N PRO A 355 -11.22 -11.89 22.35
CA PRO A 355 -12.45 -11.12 22.12
C PRO A 355 -12.76 -10.91 20.63
N ALA A 356 -11.75 -10.78 19.77
CA ALA A 356 -11.90 -10.67 18.32
C ALA A 356 -12.62 -11.87 17.67
N ARG A 357 -12.39 -13.11 18.14
CA ARG A 357 -13.08 -14.32 17.65
C ARG A 357 -14.55 -14.32 18.06
N ALA A 358 -14.85 -13.90 19.28
CA ALA A 358 -16.22 -13.80 19.77
C ALA A 358 -17.01 -12.72 19.03
N VAL A 359 -16.37 -11.61 18.68
CA VAL A 359 -16.94 -10.53 17.85
C VAL A 359 -17.19 -11.02 16.43
N TRP A 360 -16.21 -11.65 15.77
CA TRP A 360 -16.36 -12.18 14.42
C TRP A 360 -17.45 -13.27 14.32
N LEU A 361 -17.49 -14.21 15.28
CA LEU A 361 -18.53 -15.25 15.32
C LEU A 361 -19.93 -14.67 15.58
N ARG A 362 -20.04 -13.56 16.34
CA ARG A 362 -21.31 -12.82 16.50
C ARG A 362 -21.76 -12.20 15.18
N GLY A 363 -20.85 -11.58 14.43
CA GLY A 363 -21.12 -11.06 13.09
C GLY A 363 -21.58 -12.15 12.12
N VAL A 364 -20.88 -13.29 12.07
CA VAL A 364 -21.24 -14.43 11.20
C VAL A 364 -22.59 -15.05 11.56
N ARG A 365 -22.90 -15.19 12.86
CA ARG A 365 -24.19 -15.72 13.32
C ARG A 365 -25.35 -14.79 12.96
N LYS A 366 -25.15 -13.47 13.05
CA LYS A 366 -26.17 -12.49 12.64
C LYS A 366 -26.36 -12.44 11.12
N LEU A 367 -25.28 -12.49 10.34
CA LEU A 367 -25.34 -12.64 8.88
C LEU A 367 -26.14 -13.88 8.46
N ARG A 368 -25.91 -15.03 9.12
CA ARG A 368 -26.72 -16.24 8.89
C ARG A 368 -28.19 -16.03 9.23
N ALA A 369 -28.50 -15.33 10.32
CA ALA A 369 -29.88 -15.05 10.71
C ALA A 369 -30.61 -14.10 9.74
N ILE A 370 -29.91 -13.14 9.13
CA ILE A 370 -30.44 -12.26 8.09
C ILE A 370 -30.72 -13.07 6.82
N VAL A 371 -29.79 -13.94 6.41
CA VAL A 371 -29.94 -14.80 5.22
C VAL A 371 -31.05 -15.85 5.40
N GLN A 372 -31.31 -16.32 6.64
CA GLN A 372 -32.33 -17.34 6.92
C GLN A 372 -33.75 -16.79 7.13
N ARG A 373 -33.92 -15.47 7.30
CA ARG A 373 -35.23 -14.81 7.51
C ARG A 373 -35.82 -14.21 6.23
N THR A 374 -35.14 -14.38 5.10
CA THR A 374 -35.56 -14.02 3.73
C THR A 374 -35.48 -15.24 2.86
#